data_AF-A0A1Y5PKU2-F1
#
_entry.id   AF-A0A1Y5PKU2-F1
#
_cell.length_a   1.000
_cell.length_b   1.000
_cell.length_c   1.000
_cell.angle_alpha   90.00
_cell.angle_beta   90.00
_cell.angle_gamma   90.00
#
_symmetry.space_group_name_H-M   'P 1'
#
loop_
_entity.id
_entity.type
_entity.pdbx_description
1 polymer ?
#
loop_
_entity_poly.entity_id
_entity_poly.type
_entity_poly.pdbx_seq_one_letter_code
_entity_poly.pdbx_strand_id
1 'polypeptide(L)' 'MRWYHWDPFTHISKEQATIGALRKSAEGHDVSIQALSKKEKTGANFADFAASAKELSGNKD' A
#
# COMPACT_ATOMS: atom_id res chain seq x y z
N MET A 1 4.26 14.45 -31.79
CA MET A 1 4.04 14.45 -30.32
C MET A 1 4.39 13.07 -29.77
N ARG A 2 5.35 12.97 -28.83
CA ARG A 2 5.70 11.68 -28.20
C ARG A 2 4.74 11.42 -27.03
N TRP A 3 3.81 10.50 -27.20
CA TRP A 3 2.76 10.21 -26.22
C TRP A 3 3.25 9.53 -24.93
N TYR A 4 4.46 8.96 -24.94
CA TYR A 4 5.06 8.27 -23.80
C TYR A 4 6.55 8.56 -23.71
N HIS A 5 6.89 9.84 -23.65
CA HIS A 5 8.25 10.23 -23.30
C HIS A 5 8.29 10.69 -21.85
N TRP A 6 8.84 9.83 -20.99
CA TRP A 6 9.20 10.17 -19.63
C TRP A 6 10.68 9.88 -19.45
N ASP A 7 11.42 10.85 -18.92
CA ASP A 7 12.82 10.69 -18.57
C ASP A 7 12.98 10.65 -17.04
N PRO A 8 13.39 9.51 -16.46
CA PRO A 8 13.57 9.33 -15.03
C PRO A 8 14.61 10.26 -14.41
N PHE A 9 15.52 10.82 -15.21
CA PHE A 9 16.65 11.61 -14.73
C PHE A 9 16.44 13.11 -14.89
N THR A 10 15.22 13.55 -15.17
CA THR A 10 14.84 14.96 -15.32
C THR A 10 15.08 15.79 -14.07
N HIS A 11 14.85 15.21 -12.89
CA HIS A 11 14.99 15.91 -11.61
C HIS A 11 16.18 15.44 -10.77
N ILE A 12 16.69 14.23 -11.02
CA ILE A 12 17.74 13.60 -10.23
C ILE A 12 18.73 12.98 -11.19
N SER A 13 20.03 13.29 -11.06
CA SER A 13 21.06 12.71 -11.90
C SER A 13 21.18 11.19 -11.67
N LYS A 14 21.74 10.46 -12.63
CA LYS A 14 21.91 8.99 -12.51
C LYS A 14 22.69 8.59 -11.26
N GLU A 15 23.70 9.37 -10.88
CA GLU A 15 24.54 9.09 -9.72
C GLU A 15 23.74 9.25 -8.41
N GLN A 16 22.81 10.20 -8.40
CA GLN A 16 21.93 10.49 -7.26
C GLN A 16 20.69 9.59 -7.20
N ALA A 17 20.31 8.98 -8.32
CA ALA A 17 19.19 8.03 -8.41
C ALA A 17 19.55 6.61 -7.93
N THR A 18 20.73 6.42 -7.33
CA THR A 18 21.12 5.14 -6.72
C THR A 18 20.43 4.95 -5.37
N ILE A 19 20.13 3.70 -5.03
CA ILE A 19 19.48 3.34 -3.75
C ILE A 19 20.30 3.88 -2.57
N GLY A 20 21.64 3.84 -2.64
CA GLY A 20 22.51 4.37 -1.60
C GLY A 20 22.40 5.88 -1.43
N ALA A 21 22.37 6.64 -2.52
CA ALA A 21 22.20 8.10 -2.48
C ALA A 21 20.81 8.49 -1.97
N LEU A 22 19.75 7.81 -2.41
CA LEU A 22 18.39 8.03 -1.92
C LEU A 22 18.28 7.71 -0.43
N ARG A 23 18.86 6.59 0.02
CA ARG A 23 18.86 6.22 1.44
C ARG A 23 19.61 7.24 2.29
N LYS A 24 20.76 7.72 1.81
CA LYS A 24 21.53 8.78 2.45
C LYS A 24 20.77 10.10 2.52
N SER A 25 20.02 10.46 1.47
CA SER A 25 19.19 11.68 1.48
C SER A 25 18.01 11.59 2.46
N ALA A 26 17.56 10.37 2.76
CA ALA A 26 16.51 10.10 3.74
C ALA A 26 17.06 9.86 5.15
N GLU A 27 18.40 9.91 5.36
CA GLU A 27 18.99 9.81 6.70
C GLU A 27 18.49 10.98 7.56
N GLY A 28 17.71 10.66 8.60
CA GLY A 28 17.09 11.65 9.48
C GLY A 28 15.62 11.96 9.18
N HIS A 29 15.08 11.47 8.05
CA HIS A 29 13.64 11.47 7.80
C HIS A 29 13.06 10.13 8.26
N ASP A 30 12.02 10.15 9.09
CA ASP A 30 11.32 8.92 9.45
C ASP A 30 10.59 8.39 8.21
N VAL A 31 11.18 7.36 7.60
CA VAL A 31 10.62 6.63 6.45
C VAL A 31 9.94 5.32 6.88
N SER A 32 9.67 5.16 8.18
CA SER A 32 8.91 4.01 8.66
C SER A 32 7.48 4.05 8.12
N ILE A 33 6.94 2.86 7.83
CA ILE A 33 5.53 2.72 7.44
C ILE A 33 4.70 3.01 8.68
N GLN A 34 4.20 4.24 8.80
CA GLN A 34 3.23 4.60 9.82
C GLN A 34 1.82 4.31 9.33
N ALA A 35 1.11 3.42 10.03
CA ALA A 35 -0.31 3.23 9.80
C ALA A 35 -1.07 4.48 10.29
N LEU A 36 -1.39 5.39 9.37
CA LEU A 36 -2.12 6.65 9.64
C LEU A 36 -3.56 6.42 10.12
N SER A 37 -4.09 5.20 9.99
CA SER A 37 -5.44 4.84 10.44
C SER A 37 -5.39 3.94 11.67
N LYS A 38 -5.80 4.49 12.82
CA LYS A 38 -6.22 3.72 14.02
C LYS A 38 -7.67 3.24 13.93
N LYS A 39 -8.24 3.16 12.72
CA LYS A 39 -9.59 2.63 12.56
C LYS A 39 -9.55 1.17 12.98
N GLU A 40 -10.20 0.87 14.10
CA GLU A 40 -10.56 -0.49 14.51
C GLU A 40 -11.07 -1.21 13.27
N LYS A 41 -10.36 -2.26 12.86
CA LYS A 41 -10.82 -3.16 11.80
C LYS A 41 -11.90 -4.06 12.41
N THR A 42 -12.99 -3.48 12.88
CA THR A 42 -14.23 -4.19 13.21
C THR A 42 -14.90 -4.57 11.91
N GLY A 43 -14.41 -5.64 11.28
CA GLY A 43 -14.87 -6.05 9.97
C GLY A 43 -14.65 -7.53 9.72
N ALA A 44 -15.67 -8.30 10.11
CA ALA A 44 -15.95 -9.70 9.79
C ALA A 44 -14.89 -10.72 10.23
N ASN A 45 -15.16 -11.36 11.38
CA ASN A 45 -14.57 -12.66 11.67
C ASN A 45 -15.09 -13.66 10.62
N PHE A 46 -14.27 -14.65 10.25
CA PHE A 46 -14.69 -15.76 9.37
C PHE A 46 -15.99 -16.43 9.86
N ALA A 47 -16.23 -16.44 11.16
CA ALA A 47 -17.47 -16.91 11.77
C ALA A 47 -18.69 -16.08 11.35
N ASP A 48 -18.58 -14.75 11.31
CA ASP A 48 -19.68 -13.84 10.91
C ASP A 48 -19.97 -13.95 9.41
N PHE A 49 -18.92 -14.17 8.61
CA PHE A 49 -19.05 -14.44 7.17
C PHE A 49 -19.73 -15.79 6.92
N ALA A 50 -19.35 -16.84 7.66
CA ALA A 50 -19.98 -18.16 7.56
C ALA A 50 -21.45 -18.14 8.02
N ALA A 51 -21.78 -17.39 9.08
CA ALA A 51 -23.15 -17.20 9.54
C ALA A 51 -24.00 -16.49 8.49
N SER A 52 -23.50 -15.38 7.93
CA SER A 52 -24.18 -14.63 6.87
C SER A 52 -24.34 -15.45 5.59
N ALA A 53 -23.34 -16.27 5.23
CA ALA A 53 -23.40 -17.16 4.08
C ALA A 53 -24.42 -18.29 4.26
N LYS A 54 -24.61 -18.79 5.49
CA LYS A 54 -25.64 -19.78 5.82
C LYS A 54 -27.05 -19.20 5.80
N GLU A 55 -27.21 -17.95 6.24
CA GLU A 55 -28.50 -17.24 6.14
C GLU A 55 -28.85 -16.92 4.68
N LEU A 56 -27.87 -16.48 3.88
CA LEU A 56 -28.06 -16.17 2.45
C LEU A 56 -28.27 -17.43 1.59
N SER A 57 -27.72 -18.59 1.97
CA SER A 57 -27.86 -19.82 1.19
C SER A 57 -29.17 -20.56 1.43
N GLY A 58 -29.99 -20.15 2.41
CA GLY A 58 -31.35 -20.64 2.58
C GLY A 58 -31.50 -22.15 2.78
N ASN A 59 -30.43 -22.89 3.11
CA ASN A 59 -30.49 -24.33 3.28
C ASN A 59 -30.96 -24.68 4.70
N LYS A 60 -32.29 -24.69 4.88
CA LYS A 60 -32.94 -25.52 5.90
C LYS A 60 -32.94 -26.96 5.37
N ASP A 61 -32.06 -27.78 5.94
CA ASP A 61 -32.27 -29.19 6.28
C ASP A 61 -31.21 -29.59 7.31
#